data_AF-A0A9R0RDX3-F1
#
_entry.id   AF-A0A9R0RDX3-F1
#
_cell.length_a   1.000
_cell.length_b   1.000
_cell.length_c   1.000
_cell.angle_alpha   90.00
_cell.angle_beta   90.00
_cell.angle_gamma   90.00
#
_symmetry.space_group_name_H-M   'P 1'
#
loop_
_entity.id
_entity.type
_entity.pdbx_description
1 polymer ?
#
loop_
_entity_poly.entity_id
_entity_poly.type
_entity_poly.pdbx_seq_one_letter_code
_entity_poly.pdbx_strand_id
1 'polypeptide(L)'
;MELLENAIEGAKTAHCDYEDALNIAFVYADMEDSISARMILSGIPLEDAYLQSRLAIMAQQERKGIKQGKLPISDCFYLMGTTDPTGKLKANEVCVILENGPYCGNVLVYKHPGLHFGDIHVLTSRYIKDIQDAVGYSRYAILFPTSGPRSLADEMANSDFDGDMYWVSINEQLLKQFKPSKPWEWGQVNKPVQAEKKCLLDLDEPLLERSLFHEFLKARFARSTSECMCH
;
A
#
# COMPACT_ATOMS: atom_id res chain seq x y z
N MET A 1 6.08 18.47 9.48
CA MET A 1 7.05 18.72 10.57
C MET A 1 6.47 18.24 11.89
N GLU A 2 5.22 18.59 12.21
CA GLU A 2 4.51 18.16 13.42
C GLU A 2 4.57 16.64 13.70
N LEU A 3 4.24 15.77 12.73
CA LEU A 3 4.30 14.31 12.93
C LEU A 3 5.68 13.79 13.37
N LEU A 4 6.75 14.34 12.79
CA LEU A 4 8.12 13.97 13.14
C LEU A 4 8.49 14.50 14.52
N GLU A 5 8.10 15.74 14.83
CA GLU A 5 8.35 16.36 16.13
C GLU A 5 7.66 15.59 17.24
N ASN A 6 6.39 15.22 17.04
CA ASN A 6 5.62 14.41 17.99
C ASN A 6 6.26 13.03 18.22
N ALA A 7 6.70 12.35 17.16
CA ALA A 7 7.37 11.05 17.28
C ALA A 7 8.70 11.14 18.04
N ILE A 8 9.48 12.21 17.80
CA ILE A 8 10.73 12.46 18.52
C ILE A 8 10.45 12.78 19.98
N GLU A 9 9.42 13.57 20.26
CA GLU A 9 9.08 13.99 21.61
C GLU A 9 8.58 12.82 22.45
N GLY A 10 7.64 12.01 21.95
CA GLY A 10 7.17 10.81 22.65
C GLY A 10 8.32 9.85 22.98
N ALA A 11 9.27 9.67 22.06
CA ALA A 11 10.49 8.87 22.30
C ALA A 11 11.47 9.52 23.30
N LYS A 12 11.33 10.79 23.63
CA LYS A 12 12.10 11.45 24.70
C LYS A 12 11.36 11.38 26.02
N THR A 13 10.07 11.65 26.05
CA THR A 13 9.26 11.79 27.27
C THR A 13 8.84 10.47 27.90
N ALA A 14 8.94 9.35 27.19
CA ALA A 14 8.58 8.01 27.68
C ALA A 14 9.26 7.52 28.98
N HIS A 15 10.24 8.25 29.54
CA HIS A 15 10.83 7.93 30.84
C HIS A 15 10.16 8.66 32.02
N CYS A 16 9.34 9.68 31.74
CA CYS A 16 8.70 10.56 32.71
C CYS A 16 7.20 10.71 32.51
N ASP A 17 6.71 10.45 31.29
CA ASP A 17 5.29 10.52 30.96
C ASP A 17 4.69 9.12 30.84
N TYR A 18 3.58 8.87 31.55
CA TYR A 18 2.94 7.56 31.59
C TYR A 18 2.27 7.17 30.27
N GLU A 19 1.74 8.14 29.53
CA GLU A 19 1.08 7.89 28.24
C GLU A 19 2.13 7.49 27.19
N ASP A 20 3.21 8.26 27.09
CA ASP A 20 4.32 7.96 26.19
C ASP A 20 5.04 6.66 26.57
N ALA A 21 5.24 6.40 27.87
CA ALA A 21 5.80 5.15 28.36
C ALA A 21 4.94 3.95 27.96
N LEU A 22 3.62 4.07 28.14
CA LEU A 22 2.68 3.01 27.82
C LEU A 22 2.58 2.78 26.30
N ASN A 23 2.55 3.85 25.51
CA ASN A 23 2.54 3.79 24.05
C ASN A 23 3.77 3.03 23.52
N ILE A 24 4.98 3.41 23.97
CA ILE A 24 6.20 2.72 23.58
C ILE A 24 6.21 1.27 24.07
N ALA A 25 5.75 1.01 25.30
CA ALA A 25 5.67 -0.34 25.83
C ALA A 25 4.72 -1.25 25.02
N PHE A 26 3.63 -0.71 24.47
CA PHE A 26 2.73 -1.44 23.58
C PHE A 26 3.34 -1.70 22.21
N VAL A 27 4.02 -0.71 21.61
CA VAL A 27 4.69 -0.87 20.30
C VAL A 27 5.72 -2.01 20.35
N TYR A 28 6.41 -2.19 21.48
CA TYR A 28 7.40 -3.24 21.68
C TYR A 28 6.92 -4.39 22.58
N ALA A 29 5.60 -4.56 22.72
CA ALA A 29 5.02 -5.59 23.58
C ALA A 29 5.54 -7.00 23.25
N ASP A 30 5.68 -7.32 21.95
CA ASP A 30 6.17 -8.61 21.46
C ASP A 30 7.64 -8.88 21.80
N MET A 31 8.45 -7.84 22.03
CA MET A 31 9.86 -8.02 22.41
C MET A 31 10.02 -8.51 23.86
N GLU A 32 9.02 -8.31 24.71
CA GLU A 32 9.14 -8.47 26.16
C GLU A 32 7.94 -9.15 26.82
N ASP A 33 7.11 -9.88 26.05
CA ASP A 33 5.85 -10.48 26.53
C ASP A 33 4.98 -9.47 27.31
N SER A 34 4.95 -8.22 26.83
CA SER A 34 4.22 -7.10 27.43
C SER A 34 4.59 -6.77 28.89
N ILE A 35 5.76 -7.19 29.40
CA ILE A 35 6.15 -6.98 30.81
C ILE A 35 6.11 -5.50 31.17
N SER A 36 6.77 -4.64 30.40
CA SER A 36 6.82 -3.20 30.67
C SER A 36 5.43 -2.55 30.69
N ALA A 37 4.55 -2.92 29.74
CA ALA A 37 3.17 -2.45 29.72
C ALA A 37 2.38 -2.93 30.95
N ARG A 38 2.54 -4.20 31.34
CA ARG A 38 1.90 -4.76 32.56
C ARG A 38 2.39 -4.07 33.83
N MET A 39 3.67 -3.73 33.92
CA MET A 39 4.24 -2.99 35.06
C MET A 39 3.57 -1.62 35.19
N ILE A 40 3.50 -0.86 34.09
CA ILE A 40 2.85 0.45 34.05
C ILE A 40 1.38 0.36 34.43
N LEU A 41 0.63 -0.58 33.83
CA LEU A 41 -0.80 -0.79 34.12
C LEU A 41 -1.06 -1.29 35.55
N SER A 42 -0.06 -1.91 36.19
CA SER A 42 -0.12 -2.32 37.60
C SER A 42 0.21 -1.18 38.57
N GLY A 43 0.47 0.04 38.06
CA GLY A 43 0.80 1.21 38.87
C GLY A 43 2.23 1.21 39.39
N ILE A 44 3.15 0.47 38.76
CA ILE A 44 4.57 0.55 39.10
C ILE A 44 5.10 1.93 38.67
N PRO A 45 5.80 2.65 39.56
CA PRO A 45 6.35 3.97 39.24
C PRO A 45 7.35 3.90 38.09
N LEU A 46 7.34 4.92 37.22
CA LEU A 46 8.30 5.03 36.11
C LEU A 46 9.75 5.18 36.60
N GLU A 47 9.96 5.52 37.87
CA GLU A 47 11.27 5.59 38.52
C GLU A 47 11.87 4.22 38.86
N ASP A 48 11.10 3.14 38.73
CA ASP A 48 11.61 1.79 38.93
C ASP A 48 12.79 1.51 37.98
N ALA A 49 13.92 1.09 38.55
CA ALA A 49 15.17 0.96 37.81
C ALA A 49 15.09 -0.04 36.65
N TYR A 50 14.32 -1.11 36.82
CA TYR A 50 14.10 -2.08 35.75
C TYR A 50 13.25 -1.48 34.64
N LEU A 51 12.11 -0.88 35.00
CA LEU A 51 11.21 -0.24 34.05
C LEU A 51 11.91 0.88 33.25
N GLN A 52 12.69 1.75 33.90
CA GLN A 52 13.48 2.78 33.23
C GLN A 52 14.47 2.19 32.22
N SER A 53 15.17 1.11 32.61
CA SER A 53 16.09 0.43 31.72
C SER A 53 15.38 -0.11 30.47
N ARG A 54 14.19 -0.70 30.61
CA ARG A 54 13.42 -1.24 29.48
C ARG A 54 12.91 -0.11 28.57
N LEU A 55 12.30 0.92 29.16
CA LEU A 55 11.79 2.08 28.41
C LEU A 55 12.92 2.80 27.66
N ALA A 56 14.11 2.92 28.24
CA ALA A 56 15.28 3.49 27.56
C ALA A 56 15.72 2.68 26.34
N ILE A 57 15.71 1.34 26.43
CA ILE A 57 16.02 0.45 25.30
C ILE A 57 14.98 0.62 24.20
N MET A 58 13.69 0.60 24.54
CA MET A 58 12.59 0.77 23.58
C MET A 58 12.64 2.15 22.90
N ALA A 59 12.84 3.22 23.67
CA ALA A 59 13.01 4.57 23.14
C ALA A 59 14.23 4.67 22.20
N GLN A 60 15.31 3.93 22.49
CA GLN A 60 16.45 3.86 21.58
C GLN A 60 16.10 3.14 20.26
N GLN A 61 15.25 2.11 20.30
CA GLN A 61 14.77 1.44 19.10
C GLN A 61 13.86 2.35 18.27
N GLU A 62 12.94 3.09 18.89
CA GLU A 62 12.13 4.11 18.21
C GLU A 62 13.01 5.12 17.48
N ARG A 63 14.01 5.68 18.17
CA ARG A 63 14.95 6.64 17.57
C ARG A 63 15.72 6.04 16.41
N LYS A 64 16.06 4.75 16.44
CA LYS A 64 16.69 4.07 15.30
C LYS A 64 15.71 3.91 14.14
N GLY A 65 14.44 3.56 14.42
CA GLY A 65 13.38 3.50 13.43
C GLY A 65 13.14 4.83 12.72
N ILE A 66 13.03 5.92 13.49
CA ILE A 66 12.88 7.29 12.96
C ILE A 66 14.06 7.65 12.04
N LYS A 67 15.30 7.31 12.43
CA LYS A 67 16.48 7.52 11.57
C LYS A 67 16.43 6.71 10.26
N GLN A 68 15.73 5.58 10.25
CA GLN A 68 15.50 4.78 9.05
C GLN A 68 14.28 5.27 8.23
N GLY A 69 13.61 6.35 8.66
CA GLY A 69 12.41 6.88 8.02
C GLY A 69 11.11 6.18 8.42
N LYS A 70 11.12 5.34 9.46
CA LYS A 70 9.89 4.75 10.02
C LYS A 70 9.23 5.80 10.92
N LEU A 71 8.23 6.48 10.37
CA LEU A 71 7.48 7.49 11.11
C LEU A 71 6.14 6.89 11.54
N PRO A 72 5.81 6.91 12.84
CA PRO A 72 4.48 6.54 13.29
C PRO A 72 3.50 7.63 12.82
N ILE A 73 2.42 7.21 12.16
CA ILE A 73 1.35 8.10 11.69
C ILE A 73 0.05 7.58 12.29
N SER A 74 -0.68 8.46 12.96
CA SER A 74 -1.99 8.14 13.52
C SER A 74 -3.01 7.87 12.42
N ASP A 75 -4.07 7.14 12.75
CA ASP A 75 -5.23 6.95 11.89
C ASP A 75 -4.88 6.31 10.53
N CYS A 76 -3.93 5.37 10.58
CA CYS A 76 -3.47 4.57 9.46
C CYS A 76 -3.64 3.09 9.78
N PHE A 77 -4.09 2.31 8.80
CA PHE A 77 -4.47 0.92 8.99
C PHE A 77 -3.96 0.07 7.85
N TYR A 78 -3.66 -1.20 8.13
CA TYR A 78 -3.52 -2.22 7.09
C TYR A 78 -4.82 -2.99 7.01
N LEU A 79 -5.50 -2.90 5.87
CA LEU A 79 -6.80 -3.52 5.63
C LEU A 79 -6.67 -4.57 4.52
N MET A 80 -7.34 -5.71 4.70
CA MET A 80 -7.40 -6.72 3.64
C MET A 80 -8.30 -6.23 2.51
N GLY A 81 -7.78 -6.23 1.28
CA GLY A 81 -8.52 -5.83 0.10
C GLY A 81 -9.38 -6.96 -0.44
N THR A 82 -10.64 -6.65 -0.73
CA THR A 82 -11.54 -7.56 -1.44
C THR A 82 -12.50 -6.76 -2.32
N THR A 83 -13.34 -7.44 -3.10
CA THR A 83 -14.28 -6.81 -4.02
C THR A 83 -15.62 -6.53 -3.35
N ASP A 84 -16.34 -5.54 -3.86
CA ASP A 84 -17.73 -5.27 -3.53
C ASP A 84 -18.63 -6.41 -4.04
N PRO A 85 -19.23 -7.23 -3.17
CA PRO A 85 -20.12 -8.30 -3.59
C PRO A 85 -21.45 -7.77 -4.15
N THR A 86 -21.81 -6.51 -3.86
CA THR A 86 -23.09 -5.91 -4.27
C THR A 86 -23.03 -5.23 -5.64
N GLY A 87 -21.82 -4.86 -6.10
CA GLY A 87 -21.61 -4.11 -7.33
C GLY A 87 -22.22 -2.70 -7.32
N LYS A 88 -22.49 -2.12 -6.15
CA LYS A 88 -23.14 -0.81 -5.99
C LYS A 88 -22.14 0.33 -5.82
N LEU A 89 -20.90 0.03 -5.43
CA LEU A 89 -19.83 1.03 -5.31
C LEU A 89 -19.42 1.55 -6.70
N LYS A 90 -19.31 2.88 -6.82
CA LYS A 90 -18.78 3.55 -8.01
C LYS A 90 -17.26 3.40 -8.10
N ALA A 91 -16.69 3.63 -9.28
CA ALA A 91 -15.25 3.45 -9.54
C ALA A 91 -14.29 4.15 -8.55
N ASN A 92 -14.67 5.30 -7.98
CA ASN A 92 -13.86 6.03 -6.98
C ASN A 92 -14.38 5.90 -5.53
N GLU A 93 -15.35 5.01 -5.30
CA GLU A 93 -15.92 4.74 -4.00
C GLU A 93 -15.46 3.38 -3.47
N VAL A 94 -15.11 3.32 -2.20
CA VAL A 94 -14.74 2.09 -1.48
C VAL A 94 -15.60 1.94 -0.24
N CYS A 95 -15.63 0.76 0.36
CA CYS A 95 -16.22 0.59 1.70
C CYS A 95 -15.13 0.15 2.67
N VAL A 96 -14.76 1.04 3.60
CA VAL A 96 -13.77 0.76 4.65
C VAL A 96 -14.49 0.33 5.92
N ILE A 97 -14.12 -0.84 6.45
CA ILE A 97 -14.64 -1.40 7.68
C ILE A 97 -13.50 -1.51 8.68
N LEU A 98 -13.52 -0.66 9.69
CA LEU A 98 -12.56 -0.64 10.79
C LEU A 98 -13.10 -1.46 11.98
N GLU A 99 -12.32 -1.53 13.06
CA GLU A 99 -12.72 -2.22 14.29
C GLU A 99 -14.03 -1.68 14.88
N ASN A 100 -14.18 -0.36 14.90
CA ASN A 100 -15.34 0.34 15.45
C ASN A 100 -16.52 0.42 14.46
N GLY A 101 -16.42 -0.25 13.31
CA GLY A 101 -17.44 -0.25 12.26
C GLY A 101 -17.00 0.47 10.98
N PRO A 102 -17.96 0.72 10.06
CA PRO A 102 -17.65 1.32 8.77
C PRO A 102 -17.27 2.80 8.90
N TYR A 103 -16.26 3.21 8.14
CA TYR A 103 -15.83 4.60 8.04
C TYR A 103 -16.41 5.26 6.79
N CYS A 104 -16.87 6.50 6.91
CA CYS A 104 -17.39 7.29 5.79
C CYS A 104 -16.60 8.61 5.68
N GLY A 105 -16.01 8.87 4.52
CA GLY A 105 -15.16 10.04 4.30
C GLY A 105 -14.05 9.77 3.29
N ASN A 106 -13.19 10.75 3.06
CA ASN A 106 -12.04 10.57 2.18
C ASN A 106 -10.99 9.68 2.86
N VAL A 107 -10.39 8.81 2.08
CA VAL A 107 -9.35 7.87 2.52
C VAL A 107 -8.20 7.89 1.52
N LEU A 108 -6.98 7.75 2.02
CA LEU A 108 -5.79 7.58 1.20
C LEU A 108 -5.46 6.09 1.19
N VAL A 109 -5.32 5.49 0.01
CA VAL A 109 -5.09 4.05 -0.16
C VAL A 109 -3.82 3.83 -0.96
N TYR A 110 -3.01 2.89 -0.50
CA TYR A 110 -1.73 2.54 -1.09
C TYR A 110 -1.45 1.05 -0.89
N LYS A 111 -0.87 0.40 -1.89
CA LYS A 111 -0.32 -0.95 -1.77
C LYS A 111 1.20 -0.94 -1.91
N HIS A 112 1.88 -1.54 -0.94
CA HIS A 112 3.33 -1.70 -0.97
C HIS A 112 3.72 -2.97 -1.76
N PRO A 113 4.82 -2.95 -2.54
CA PRO A 113 5.64 -1.78 -2.92
C PRO A 113 5.08 -1.05 -4.14
N GLY A 114 4.81 0.25 -4.02
CA GLY A 114 4.53 1.11 -5.17
C GLY A 114 5.80 1.72 -5.75
N LEU A 115 5.80 1.88 -7.07
CA LEU A 115 6.91 2.42 -7.86
C LEU A 115 6.53 3.73 -8.58
N HIS A 116 5.22 4.02 -8.68
CA HIS A 116 4.70 5.18 -9.37
C HIS A 116 3.91 6.07 -8.41
N PHE A 117 3.97 7.40 -8.59
CA PHE A 117 3.19 8.34 -7.77
C PHE A 117 1.67 8.15 -7.91
N GLY A 118 1.25 7.52 -9.01
CA GLY A 118 -0.13 7.13 -9.25
C GLY A 118 -0.59 5.90 -8.49
N ASP A 119 0.30 5.16 -7.81
CA ASP A 119 -0.07 3.96 -7.02
C ASP A 119 -0.75 4.34 -5.68
N ILE A 120 -0.83 5.63 -5.37
CA ILE A 120 -1.50 6.15 -4.17
C ILE A 120 -2.76 6.87 -4.61
N HIS A 121 -3.90 6.41 -4.10
CA HIS A 121 -5.22 6.90 -4.48
C HIS A 121 -5.89 7.63 -3.32
N VAL A 122 -6.57 8.74 -3.64
CA VAL A 122 -7.56 9.35 -2.73
C VAL A 122 -8.93 8.86 -3.17
N LEU A 123 -9.59 8.10 -2.30
CA LEU A 123 -10.88 7.47 -2.57
C LEU A 123 -11.93 7.96 -1.56
N THR A 124 -13.21 7.82 -1.92
CA THR A 124 -14.32 8.15 -1.01
C THR A 124 -14.84 6.87 -0.37
N SER A 125 -14.69 6.73 0.95
CA SER A 125 -15.31 5.64 1.68
C SER A 125 -16.80 5.92 1.89
N ARG A 126 -17.64 4.96 1.46
CA ARG A 126 -19.09 4.98 1.60
C ARG A 126 -19.56 3.62 2.12
N TYR A 127 -20.39 3.66 3.15
CA TYR A 127 -21.08 2.47 3.63
C TYR A 127 -22.40 2.23 2.88
N ILE A 128 -22.63 1.00 2.43
CA ILE A 128 -23.89 0.54 1.82
C ILE A 128 -24.45 -0.57 2.71
N LYS A 129 -25.72 -0.47 3.12
CA LYS A 129 -26.31 -1.44 4.07
C LYS A 129 -26.25 -2.88 3.57
N ASP A 130 -26.48 -3.07 2.27
CA ASP A 130 -26.51 -4.39 1.62
C ASP A 130 -25.15 -5.13 1.66
N ILE A 131 -24.05 -4.39 1.87
CA ILE A 131 -22.72 -4.99 2.06
C ILE A 131 -22.66 -5.78 3.38
N GLN A 132 -23.42 -5.36 4.40
CA GLN A 132 -23.42 -6.00 5.72
C GLN A 132 -23.86 -7.46 5.65
N ASP A 133 -24.82 -7.77 4.78
CA ASP A 133 -25.35 -9.13 4.63
C ASP A 133 -24.30 -10.09 4.05
N ALA A 134 -23.38 -9.57 3.22
CA ALA A 134 -22.31 -10.36 2.60
C ALA A 134 -21.06 -10.43 3.47
N VAL A 135 -20.68 -9.32 4.11
CA VAL A 135 -19.41 -9.19 4.85
C VAL A 135 -19.55 -9.60 6.33
N GLY A 136 -20.78 -9.65 6.84
CA GLY A 136 -21.09 -10.08 8.20
C GLY A 136 -20.38 -9.23 9.26
N TYR A 137 -19.67 -9.90 10.17
CA TYR A 137 -18.93 -9.28 11.27
C TYR A 137 -17.44 -9.04 10.94
N SER A 138 -17.07 -9.05 9.66
CA SER A 138 -15.66 -8.83 9.28
C SER A 138 -15.18 -7.46 9.78
N ARG A 139 -13.94 -7.42 10.24
CA ARG A 139 -13.24 -6.21 10.69
C ARG A 139 -11.96 -6.06 9.89
N TYR A 140 -11.47 -4.84 9.77
CA TYR A 140 -10.24 -4.50 9.06
C TYR A 140 -10.23 -4.91 7.58
N ALA A 141 -11.29 -4.55 6.86
CA ALA A 141 -11.45 -4.83 5.43
C ALA A 141 -11.69 -3.55 4.63
N ILE A 142 -11.21 -3.55 3.39
CA ILE A 142 -11.54 -2.54 2.38
C ILE A 142 -12.14 -3.24 1.17
N LEU A 143 -13.36 -2.81 0.79
CA LEU A 143 -14.07 -3.35 -0.36
C LEU A 143 -13.94 -2.39 -1.53
N PHE A 144 -13.41 -2.91 -2.64
CA PHE A 144 -13.19 -2.17 -3.86
C PHE A 144 -14.35 -2.35 -4.84
N PRO A 145 -14.70 -1.31 -5.60
CA PRO A 145 -15.74 -1.39 -6.59
C PRO A 145 -15.36 -2.38 -7.68
N THR A 146 -16.36 -3.09 -8.19
CA THR A 146 -16.25 -3.91 -9.41
C THR A 146 -16.58 -3.12 -10.67
N SER A 147 -16.76 -1.80 -10.54
CA SER A 147 -17.05 -0.87 -11.62
C SER A 147 -15.81 -0.06 -12.01
N GLY A 148 -15.69 0.29 -13.29
CA GLY A 148 -14.57 1.06 -13.83
C GLY A 148 -13.91 0.37 -15.03
N PRO A 149 -13.10 1.10 -15.82
CA PRO A 149 -12.38 0.52 -16.95
C PRO A 149 -11.22 -0.39 -16.52
N ARG A 150 -10.68 -0.17 -15.33
CA ARG A 150 -9.58 -0.89 -14.70
C ARG A 150 -9.88 -1.04 -13.20
N SER A 151 -9.43 -2.12 -12.57
CA SER A 151 -9.61 -2.31 -11.14
C SER A 151 -8.67 -1.38 -10.36
N LEU A 152 -9.14 -0.86 -9.23
CA LEU A 152 -8.32 -0.03 -8.34
C LEU A 152 -7.08 -0.79 -7.81
N ALA A 153 -7.19 -2.10 -7.61
CA ALA A 153 -6.05 -2.94 -7.23
C ALA A 153 -4.95 -2.94 -8.29
N ASP A 154 -5.30 -3.08 -9.57
CA ASP A 154 -4.32 -3.10 -10.65
C ASP A 154 -3.69 -1.70 -10.88
N GLU A 155 -4.45 -0.63 -10.62
CA GLU A 155 -3.92 0.75 -10.59
C GLU A 155 -2.92 0.96 -9.45
N MET A 156 -3.03 0.23 -8.34
CA MET A 156 -2.15 0.30 -7.18
C MET A 156 -1.09 -0.81 -7.20
N ALA A 157 0.05 -0.55 -7.87
CA ALA A 157 1.17 -1.48 -7.89
C ALA A 157 0.80 -2.90 -8.40
N ASN A 158 -0.04 -2.95 -9.43
CA ASN A 158 -0.50 -4.17 -10.11
C ASN A 158 -0.97 -5.25 -9.13
N SER A 159 -1.73 -4.83 -8.11
CA SER A 159 -2.28 -5.71 -7.10
C SER A 159 -3.49 -6.49 -7.59
N ASP A 160 -3.91 -7.46 -6.78
CA ASP A 160 -5.21 -8.12 -6.91
C ASP A 160 -5.95 -8.22 -5.55
N PHE A 161 -6.83 -9.21 -5.42
CA PHE A 161 -7.71 -9.40 -4.27
C PHE A 161 -7.62 -10.84 -3.71
N ASP A 162 -6.45 -11.47 -3.78
CA ASP A 162 -6.23 -12.85 -3.29
C ASP A 162 -5.78 -12.93 -1.81
N GLY A 163 -5.68 -11.79 -1.13
CA GLY A 163 -5.15 -11.66 0.23
C GLY A 163 -4.28 -10.40 0.42
N ASP A 164 -4.13 -9.58 -0.62
CA ASP A 164 -3.40 -8.32 -0.58
C ASP A 164 -3.86 -7.36 0.54
N MET A 165 -2.87 -6.78 1.22
CA MET A 165 -3.07 -5.81 2.29
C MET A 165 -2.80 -4.39 1.79
N TYR A 166 -3.74 -3.49 2.04
CA TYR A 166 -3.69 -2.11 1.63
C TYR A 166 -3.45 -1.22 2.84
N TRP A 167 -2.48 -0.32 2.73
CA TRP A 167 -2.31 0.75 3.69
C TRP A 167 -3.39 1.81 3.42
N VAL A 168 -4.20 2.09 4.44
CA VAL A 168 -5.32 3.03 4.38
C VAL A 168 -5.15 4.07 5.46
N SER A 169 -5.09 5.34 5.07
CA SER A 169 -4.96 6.48 5.99
C SER A 169 -6.20 7.35 5.94
N ILE A 170 -6.77 7.62 7.12
CA ILE A 170 -7.82 8.64 7.33
C ILE A 170 -7.25 9.91 7.97
N ASN A 171 -5.92 9.97 8.16
CA ASN A 171 -5.24 11.12 8.73
C ASN A 171 -5.51 12.39 7.91
N GLU A 172 -6.16 13.37 8.53
CA GLU A 172 -6.57 14.59 7.85
C GLU A 172 -5.38 15.42 7.34
N GLN A 173 -4.24 15.42 8.04
CA GLN A 173 -3.07 16.19 7.62
C GLN A 173 -2.50 15.64 6.32
N LEU A 174 -2.38 14.30 6.22
CA LEU A 174 -1.94 13.64 5.00
C LEU A 174 -2.93 13.86 3.86
N LEU A 175 -4.23 13.67 4.11
CA LEU A 175 -5.28 13.87 3.10
C LEU A 175 -5.31 15.30 2.54
N LYS A 176 -5.09 16.32 3.38
CA LYS A 176 -5.06 17.73 2.97
C LYS A 176 -3.82 18.08 2.14
N GLN A 177 -2.69 17.47 2.44
CA GLN A 177 -1.41 17.79 1.80
C GLN A 177 -1.14 16.96 0.55
N PHE A 178 -1.71 15.76 0.46
CA PHE A 178 -1.49 14.85 -0.65
C PHE A 178 -2.10 15.37 -1.95
N LYS A 179 -1.34 15.28 -3.04
CA LYS A 179 -1.78 15.68 -4.39
C LYS A 179 -1.84 14.43 -5.27
N PRO A 180 -3.03 13.96 -5.66
CA PRO A 180 -3.17 12.78 -6.51
C PRO A 180 -2.45 12.92 -7.85
N SER A 181 -1.82 11.84 -8.29
CA SER A 181 -1.28 11.69 -9.64
C SER A 181 -2.15 10.73 -10.44
N LYS A 182 -2.01 10.72 -11.76
CA LYS A 182 -2.64 9.70 -12.59
C LYS A 182 -1.99 8.34 -12.34
N PRO A 183 -2.77 7.24 -12.32
CA PRO A 183 -2.25 5.88 -12.30
C PRO A 183 -1.27 5.66 -13.44
N TRP A 184 -0.37 4.69 -13.26
CA TRP A 184 0.50 4.30 -14.35
C TRP A 184 -0.34 3.65 -15.45
N GLU A 185 -0.28 4.23 -16.65
CA GLU A 185 -0.81 3.61 -17.85
C GLU A 185 0.35 3.00 -18.62
N TRP A 186 0.14 1.83 -19.21
CA TRP A 186 0.98 1.40 -20.32
C TRP A 186 0.90 2.53 -21.34
N GLY A 187 1.97 3.31 -21.47
CA GLY A 187 2.06 4.28 -22.54
C GLY A 187 1.73 3.57 -23.86
N GLN A 188 1.30 4.31 -24.87
CA GLN A 188 1.54 3.84 -26.23
C GLN A 188 3.04 3.51 -26.28
N VAL A 189 3.40 2.23 -26.11
CA VAL A 189 4.71 1.73 -26.48
C VAL A 189 4.85 2.31 -27.86
N ASN A 190 5.77 3.26 -28.05
CA ASN A 190 6.02 3.86 -29.35
C ASN A 190 5.97 2.67 -30.29
N LYS A 191 4.90 2.56 -31.10
CA LYS A 191 4.73 1.39 -31.97
C LYS A 191 6.09 1.30 -32.63
N PRO A 192 6.84 0.18 -32.46
CA PRO A 192 8.21 0.13 -32.94
C PRO A 192 8.12 0.66 -34.35
N VAL A 193 8.78 1.81 -34.61
CA VAL A 193 8.60 2.58 -35.85
C VAL A 193 8.53 1.53 -36.93
N GLN A 194 7.36 1.38 -37.56
CA GLN A 194 7.21 0.32 -38.55
C GLN A 194 8.28 0.65 -39.57
N ALA A 195 9.39 -0.09 -39.52
CA ALA A 195 10.45 0.08 -40.47
C ALA A 195 9.76 -0.10 -41.80
N GLU A 196 9.84 0.90 -42.68
CA GLU A 196 9.29 0.80 -44.02
C GLU A 196 9.66 -0.58 -44.53
N LYS A 197 8.63 -1.41 -44.81
CA LYS A 197 8.86 -2.72 -45.41
C LYS A 197 9.41 -2.46 -46.81
N LYS A 198 10.72 -2.24 -46.91
CA LYS A 198 11.41 -2.32 -48.19
C LYS A 198 11.15 -3.71 -48.72
N CYS A 199 10.63 -3.78 -49.95
CA CYS A 199 10.41 -5.04 -50.63
C CYS A 199 11.77 -5.77 -50.68
N LEU A 200 11.87 -6.93 -50.02
CA LEU A 200 13.12 -7.72 -49.96
C LEU A 200 13.61 -8.13 -51.36
N LEU A 201 12.73 -8.05 -52.37
CA LEU A 201 13.00 -8.40 -53.76
C LEU A 201 13.90 -7.37 -54.48
N ASP A 202 14.11 -6.18 -53.91
CA ASP A 202 14.89 -5.09 -54.52
C ASP A 202 16.32 -4.96 -53.94
N LEU A 203 16.78 -5.95 -53.16
CA LEU A 203 18.09 -5.92 -52.48
C LEU A 203 19.14 -6.76 -53.21
N ASP A 204 20.37 -6.24 -53.31
CA ASP A 204 21.55 -7.01 -53.77
C ASP A 204 21.75 -8.27 -52.90
N GLU A 205 22.19 -9.38 -53.52
CA GLU A 205 22.40 -10.70 -52.90
C GLU A 205 22.99 -10.69 -51.47
N PRO A 206 24.10 -10.00 -51.17
CA PRO A 206 24.68 -10.00 -49.82
C PRO A 206 23.83 -9.25 -48.79
N LEU A 207 23.03 -8.28 -49.21
CA LEU A 207 22.10 -7.55 -48.33
C LEU A 207 20.82 -8.36 -48.10
N LEU A 208 20.38 -9.12 -49.10
CA LEU A 208 19.25 -10.04 -48.99
C LEU A 208 19.54 -11.17 -47.99
N GLU A 209 20.68 -11.83 -48.11
CA GLU A 209 21.08 -12.92 -47.21
C GLU A 209 21.11 -12.45 -45.75
N ARG A 210 21.75 -11.29 -45.50
CA ARG A 210 21.85 -10.71 -44.16
C ARG A 210 20.49 -10.32 -43.57
N SER A 211 19.57 -9.88 -44.42
CA SER A 211 18.19 -9.53 -44.01
C SER A 211 17.36 -10.76 -43.69
N LEU A 212 17.48 -11.84 -44.49
CA LEU A 212 16.82 -13.12 -44.24
C LEU A 212 17.34 -13.78 -42.96
N PHE A 213 18.65 -13.73 -42.70
CA PHE A 213 19.23 -14.20 -41.45
C PHE A 213 18.68 -13.44 -40.24
N HIS A 214 18.51 -12.13 -40.35
CA HIS A 214 17.97 -11.32 -39.27
C HIS A 214 16.50 -11.66 -38.97
N GLU A 215 15.67 -11.85 -40.01
CA GLU A 215 14.28 -12.28 -39.86
C GLU A 215 14.16 -13.70 -39.29
N PHE A 216 15.04 -14.62 -39.70
CA PHE A 216 15.11 -15.96 -39.11
C PHE A 216 15.41 -15.90 -37.60
N LEU A 217 16.36 -15.07 -37.18
CA LEU A 217 16.69 -14.89 -35.77
C LEU A 217 15.50 -14.28 -34.99
N LYS A 218 14.83 -13.26 -35.56
CA LYS A 218 13.61 -12.71 -34.94
C LYS A 218 12.52 -13.76 -34.78
N ALA A 219 12.21 -14.52 -35.82
CA ALA A 219 11.16 -15.55 -35.75
C ALA A 219 11.50 -16.67 -34.76
N ARG A 220 12.80 -17.02 -34.65
CA ARG A 220 13.26 -18.09 -33.75
C ARG A 220 13.30 -17.67 -32.28
N PHE A 221 13.59 -16.40 -32.00
CA PHE A 221 13.81 -15.90 -30.63
C PHE A 221 12.71 -14.96 -30.12
N ALA A 222 11.77 -14.54 -30.96
CA ALA A 222 10.52 -13.93 -30.50
C ALA A 222 9.69 -15.01 -29.79
N ARG A 223 9.59 -14.90 -28.46
CA ARG A 223 8.69 -15.75 -27.67
C ARG A 223 7.27 -15.58 -28.21
N SER A 224 6.60 -16.69 -28.47
CA SER A 224 5.18 -16.72 -28.75
C SER A 224 4.42 -16.15 -27.55
N THR A 225 3.92 -14.92 -27.66
CA THR A 225 2.69 -14.54 -26.96
C THR A 225 1.57 -15.34 -27.60
N SER A 226 1.47 -16.61 -27.20
CA SER A 226 0.29 -17.42 -27.46
C SER A 226 -0.79 -16.91 -26.52
N GLU A 227 -1.75 -16.17 -27.07
CA GLU A 227 -3.10 -16.13 -26.52
C GLU A 227 -3.61 -17.58 -26.50
N CYS A 228 -3.58 -18.20 -25.33
CA CYS A 228 -4.40 -19.37 -25.07
C CYS A 228 -5.86 -18.91 -25.02
N MET A 229 -6.53 -18.91 -26.17
CA MET A 229 -7.98 -19.05 -26.19
C MET A 229 -8.30 -20.50 -25.80
N CYS A 230 -8.56 -20.73 -24.51
CA CYS A 230 -9.29 -21.91 -24.08
C CYS A 230 -10.78 -21.64 -24.36
N HIS A 231 -11.37 -22.46 -25.23
CA HIS A 231 -12.82 -22.64 -25.35
C HIS A 231 -13.40 -23.35 -24.12
#